data_AF-A0A965AVP3-F1
#
_entry.id   AF-A0A965AVP3-F1
#
_cell.length_a   1.000
_cell.length_b   1.000
_cell.length_c   1.000
_cell.angle_alpha   90.00
_cell.angle_beta   90.00
_cell.angle_gamma   90.00
#
_symmetry.space_group_name_H-M   'P 1'
#
loop_
_entity.id
_entity.type
_entity.pdbx_description
1 polymer ?
#
loop_
_entity_poly.entity_id
_entity_poly.type
_entity_poly.pdbx_seq_one_letter_code
_entity_poly.pdbx_strand_id
1 'polypeptide(L)'
;MQHNKTDITICIPRVDNIIQKQTIFEKICALRIGFIEKIIEVPLKNDETGKRVIIKFKTWVENETSNQITNRFAENKDIKIVYNDPWYWVAYKLQVKAG
;
A
#
# COMPACT_ATOMS: atom_id res chain seq x y z
N MET A 1 -6.20 11.70 16.52
CA MET A 1 -5.57 10.40 16.19
C MET A 1 -4.08 10.57 16.39
N GLN A 2 -3.43 9.66 17.12
CA GLN A 2 -1.99 9.72 17.33
C GLN A 2 -1.28 9.16 16.09
N HIS A 3 -0.26 9.87 15.62
CA HIS A 3 0.58 9.45 14.50
C HIS A 3 1.95 9.04 15.02
N ASN A 4 2.28 7.77 14.86
CA ASN A 4 3.57 7.22 15.27
C ASN A 4 4.49 7.12 14.06
N LYS A 5 5.77 7.50 14.22
CA LYS A 5 6.77 7.29 13.16
C LYS A 5 6.83 5.79 12.81
N THR A 6 6.98 5.48 11.53
CA THR A 6 6.95 4.10 11.06
C THR A 6 7.93 3.87 9.91
N ASP A 7 8.31 2.60 9.72
CA ASP A 7 9.04 2.11 8.55
C ASP A 7 8.15 1.20 7.67
N ILE A 8 6.84 1.19 7.91
CA ILE A 8 5.90 0.40 7.11
C ILE A 8 5.99 0.82 5.64
N THR A 9 6.27 -0.17 4.80
CA THR A 9 6.23 -0.04 3.35
C THR A 9 5.27 -1.09 2.80
N ILE A 10 4.36 -0.67 1.94
CA ILE A 10 3.37 -1.53 1.28
C ILE A 10 3.74 -1.67 -0.20
N CYS A 11 3.61 -2.87 -0.74
CA CYS A 11 3.74 -3.16 -2.16
C CYS A 11 2.41 -3.62 -2.72
N ILE A 12 1.98 -2.98 -3.81
CA ILE A 12 0.94 -3.47 -4.70
C ILE A 12 1.65 -4.05 -5.92
N PRO A 13 1.71 -5.39 -6.09
CA PRO A 13 2.55 -5.99 -7.11
C PRO A 13 2.15 -5.64 -8.53
N ARG A 14 0.85 -5.42 -8.78
CA ARG A 14 0.29 -5.10 -10.10
C ARG A 14 -0.84 -4.08 -9.96
N VAL A 15 -0.64 -2.95 -10.64
CA VAL A 15 -1.64 -1.91 -10.91
C VAL A 15 -1.60 -1.68 -12.42
N ASP A 16 -2.76 -1.52 -13.06
CA ASP A 16 -2.81 -1.18 -14.48
C ASP A 16 -2.09 0.16 -14.74
N ASN A 17 -1.32 0.23 -15.83
CA ASN A 17 -0.57 1.42 -16.19
C ASN A 17 -1.43 2.64 -16.47
N ILE A 18 -2.71 2.46 -16.84
CA ILE A 18 -3.67 3.55 -17.02
C ILE A 18 -4.00 4.27 -15.71
N ILE A 19 -3.88 3.59 -14.56
CA ILE A 19 -4.25 4.14 -13.26
C ILE A 19 -3.17 5.12 -12.81
N GLN A 20 -3.55 6.38 -12.63
CA GLN A 20 -2.61 7.43 -12.26
C GLN A 20 -2.16 7.31 -10.80
N LYS A 21 -0.93 7.79 -10.52
CA LYS A 21 -0.38 7.91 -9.16
C LYS A 21 -1.31 8.62 -8.19
N GLN A 22 -2.00 9.65 -8.66
CA GLN A 22 -2.96 10.42 -7.88
C GLN A 22 -4.14 9.56 -7.40
N THR A 23 -4.69 8.71 -8.28
CA THR A 23 -5.76 7.77 -7.92
C THR A 23 -5.30 6.78 -6.86
N ILE A 24 -4.09 6.25 -6.99
CA ILE A 24 -3.50 5.38 -5.96
C ILE A 24 -3.40 6.14 -4.63
N PHE A 25 -2.83 7.35 -4.64
CA PHE A 25 -2.70 8.19 -3.45
C PHE A 25 -4.05 8.40 -2.74
N GLU A 26 -5.08 8.78 -3.48
CA GLU A 26 -6.43 9.00 -2.95
C GLU A 26 -7.02 7.74 -2.31
N LYS A 27 -6.88 6.58 -2.96
CA LYS A 27 -7.37 5.31 -2.41
C LYS A 27 -6.63 4.90 -1.15
N ILE A 28 -5.32 5.15 -1.06
CA ILE A 28 -4.56 4.89 0.17
C ILE A 28 -4.94 5.88 1.28
N CYS A 29 -5.09 7.17 0.97
CA CYS A 29 -5.51 8.18 1.94
C CYS A 29 -6.92 7.92 2.48
N ALA A 30 -7.83 7.37 1.66
CA ALA A 30 -9.17 6.98 2.09
C ALA A 30 -9.17 5.92 3.20
N LEU A 31 -8.11 5.12 3.32
CA LEU A 31 -7.96 4.14 4.42
C LEU A 31 -7.67 4.80 5.78
N ARG A 32 -7.24 6.08 5.80
CA ARG A 32 -6.93 6.86 7.02
C ARG A 32 -5.97 6.16 7.98
N ILE A 33 -4.94 5.52 7.43
CA ILE A 33 -3.98 4.68 8.18
C ILE A 33 -2.64 5.34 8.47
N GLY A 34 -2.37 6.53 7.93
CA GLY A 34 -1.07 7.19 8.11
C GLY A 34 -0.76 8.27 7.07
N PHE A 35 0.37 8.95 7.26
CA PHE A 35 0.90 9.87 6.24
C PHE A 35 1.87 9.13 5.32
N ILE A 36 1.70 9.32 4.02
CA ILE A 36 2.57 8.74 2.99
C ILE A 36 3.84 9.60 2.89
N GLU A 37 5.01 8.95 2.94
CA GLU A 37 6.30 9.59 2.68
C GLU A 37 6.56 9.67 1.18
N LYS A 38 6.36 8.55 0.47
CA LYS A 38 6.63 8.45 -0.97
C LYS A 38 5.84 7.31 -1.60
N ILE A 39 5.43 7.53 -2.85
CA ILE A 39 4.94 6.48 -3.76
C ILE A 39 5.92 6.34 -4.91
N ILE A 40 6.35 5.10 -5.17
CA ILE A 40 7.27 4.71 -6.25
C ILE A 40 6.51 3.79 -7.20
N GLU A 41 6.56 4.10 -8.49
CA GLU A 41 5.99 3.28 -9.56
C GLU A 41 7.14 2.63 -10.32
N VAL A 42 7.07 1.32 -10.51
CA VAL A 42 8.09 0.52 -11.19
C VAL A 42 7.40 -0.28 -12.29
N PRO A 43 7.70 -0.03 -13.58
CA PRO A 43 7.15 -0.84 -14.67
C PRO A 43 7.45 -2.33 -14.47
N LEU A 44 6.52 -3.20 -14.85
CA LEU A 44 6.78 -4.65 -14.83
C LEU A 44 7.66 -5.03 -16.02
N LYS A 45 8.69 -5.86 -15.79
CA LYS A 45 9.71 -6.19 -16.80
C LYS A 45 9.15 -6.89 -18.05
N ASN A 46 8.12 -7.72 -17.88
CA ASN A 46 7.55 -8.55 -18.94
C ASN A 46 6.03 -8.31 -19.11
N ASP A 47 5.53 -7.20 -18.60
CA ASP A 47 4.11 -6.83 -18.68
C ASP A 47 3.98 -5.31 -18.85
N GLU A 48 3.85 -4.85 -20.09
CA GLU A 48 3.70 -3.43 -20.43
C GLU A 48 2.34 -2.85 -20.02
N THR A 49 1.39 -3.69 -19.61
CA THR A 49 0.06 -3.25 -19.16
C THR A 49 0.04 -2.89 -17.68
N GLY A 50 1.10 -3.26 -16.93
CA GLY A 50 1.13 -3.11 -15.49
C GLY A 50 2.37 -2.45 -14.94
N LYS A 51 2.22 -1.95 -13.71
CA LYS A 51 3.29 -1.46 -12.85
C LYS A 51 3.15 -2.02 -11.46
N ARG A 52 4.29 -2.13 -10.77
CA ARG A 52 4.37 -2.31 -9.33
C ARG A 52 4.34 -0.95 -8.66
N VAL A 53 3.63 -0.86 -7.55
CA VAL A 53 3.56 0.36 -6.75
C VAL A 53 4.07 0.07 -5.34
N ILE A 54 5.00 0.88 -4.87
CA ILE A 54 5.59 0.80 -3.53
C ILE A 54 5.25 2.09 -2.78
N ILE A 55 4.61 1.96 -1.62
CA ILE A 55 4.12 3.06 -0.80
C ILE A 55 4.85 3.00 0.54
N LYS A 56 5.70 4.00 0.81
CA LYS A 56 6.39 4.16 2.09
C LYS A 56 5.60 5.13 2.96
N PHE A 57 5.33 4.75 4.20
CA PHE A 57 4.64 5.61 5.17
C PHE A 57 5.65 6.37 6.04
N LYS A 58 5.38 7.65 6.28
CA LYS A 58 6.12 8.50 7.23
C LYS A 58 5.62 8.26 8.66
N THR A 59 4.30 8.14 8.80
CA THR A 59 3.65 7.83 10.06
C THR A 59 2.54 6.81 9.86
N TRP A 60 2.23 6.08 10.91
CA TRP A 60 1.10 5.16 11.00
C TRP A 60 0.16 5.63 12.11
N VAL A 61 -1.14 5.53 11.88
CA VAL A 61 -2.17 5.83 12.87
C VAL A 61 -2.59 4.54 13.56
N GLU A 62 -2.92 4.61 14.84
CA GLU A 62 -3.60 3.52 15.55
C GLU A 62 -5.11 3.75 15.53
N ASN A 63 -5.81 2.93 14.74
CA ASN A 63 -7.27 2.88 14.65
C ASN A 63 -7.71 1.48 14.24
N GLU A 64 -9.02 1.23 14.18
CA GLU A 64 -9.56 -0.09 13.86
C GLU A 64 -9.04 -0.63 12.52
N THR A 65 -9.13 0.14 11.44
CA THR A 65 -8.67 -0.24 10.10
C THR A 65 -7.17 -0.55 10.08
N SER A 66 -6.36 0.31 10.67
CA SER A 66 -4.91 0.17 10.68
C SER A 66 -4.43 -0.98 11.56
N ASN A 67 -5.16 -1.29 12.63
CA ASN A 67 -4.93 -2.45 13.49
C ASN A 67 -5.25 -3.75 12.75
N GLN A 68 -6.38 -3.80 12.03
CA GLN A 68 -6.71 -4.95 11.18
C GLN A 68 -5.63 -5.20 10.11
N ILE A 69 -5.20 -4.14 9.42
CA ILE A 69 -4.12 -4.22 8.42
C ILE A 69 -2.81 -4.71 9.06
N THR A 70 -2.42 -4.15 10.20
CA THR A 70 -1.19 -4.52 10.91
C THR A 70 -1.22 -5.98 11.36
N ASN A 71 -2.36 -6.48 11.87
CA ASN A 71 -2.51 -7.88 12.27
C ASN A 71 -2.35 -8.82 11.07
N ARG A 72 -2.96 -8.50 9.92
CA ARG A 72 -2.75 -9.29 8.70
C ARG A 72 -1.29 -9.30 8.27
N PHE A 73 -0.62 -8.15 8.33
CA PHE A 73 0.79 -8.07 8.01
C PHE A 73 1.69 -8.85 8.98
N ALA A 74 1.35 -8.87 10.28
CA ALA A 74 2.06 -9.67 11.28
C ALA A 74 1.93 -11.18 10.99
N GLU A 75 0.81 -11.60 10.42
CA GLU A 75 0.54 -12.96 9.97
C GLU A 75 1.06 -13.27 8.55
N ASN A 76 1.83 -12.36 7.94
CA ASN A 76 2.30 -12.45 6.54
C ASN A 76 1.18 -12.60 5.50
N LYS A 77 0.00 -12.06 5.79
CA LYS A 77 -1.17 -12.06 4.90
C LYS A 77 -1.26 -10.76 4.10
N ASP A 78 -1.93 -10.84 2.96
CA ASP A 78 -2.28 -9.67 2.16
C ASP A 78 -3.48 -8.89 2.72
N ILE A 79 -3.64 -7.68 2.20
CA ILE A 79 -4.85 -6.87 2.31
C ILE A 79 -5.42 -6.59 0.91
N LYS A 80 -6.73 -6.34 0.85
CA LYS A 80 -7.43 -5.93 -0.38
C LYS A 80 -7.79 -4.46 -0.29
N ILE A 81 -7.43 -3.68 -1.30
CA ILE A 81 -7.72 -2.24 -1.40
C ILE A 81 -8.66 -2.04 -2.58
N VAL A 82 -9.94 -1.81 -2.29
CA VAL A 82 -10.97 -1.58 -3.32
C VAL A 82 -10.72 -0.23 -4.00
N TYR A 83 -10.54 -0.24 -5.32
CA TYR A 83 -10.36 0.99 -6.09
C TYR A 83 -11.59 1.31 -6.96
N ASN A 84 -12.31 0.29 -7.41
CA ASN A 84 -13.56 0.43 -8.15
C ASN A 84 -14.38 -0.87 -7.99
N ASP A 85 -15.38 -0.89 -7.12
CA ASP A 85 -16.13 -2.12 -6.80
C ASP A 85 -16.65 -2.84 -8.08
N PRO A 86 -16.44 -4.17 -8.23
CA PRO A 86 -15.89 -5.12 -7.25
C PRO A 86 -14.35 -5.28 -7.30
N TRP A 87 -13.65 -4.42 -8.03
CA TRP A 87 -12.20 -4.50 -8.27
C TRP A 87 -11.37 -3.95 -7.10
N TYR A 88 -10.36 -4.73 -6.73
CA TYR A 88 -9.41 -4.39 -5.68
C TYR A 88 -7.97 -4.71 -6.08
N TRP A 89 -7.03 -3.99 -5.49
CA TRP A 89 -5.62 -4.35 -5.50
C TRP A 89 -5.29 -5.25 -4.30
N VAL A 90 -4.43 -6.24 -4.51
CA VAL A 90 -3.83 -7.01 -3.41
C VAL A 90 -2.53 -6.31 -3.01
N ALA A 91 -2.35 -6.09 -1.71
CA ALA A 91 -1.18 -5.40 -1.19
C ALA A 91 -0.53 -6.15 -0.02
N TYR A 92 0.79 -6.04 0.06
CA TYR A 92 1.64 -6.75 1.03
C TYR A 92 2.53 -5.77 1.78
N LYS A 93 2.83 -6.05 3.04
CA LYS A 93 3.94 -5.38 3.73
C LYS A 93 5.26 -5.87 3.13
N LEU A 94 6.11 -4.96 2.68
CA LEU A 94 7.47 -5.30 2.30
C LEU A 94 8.27 -5.59 3.57
N GLN A 95 8.84 -6.78 3.64
CA GLN A 95 9.82 -7.15 4.65
C GLN A 95 11.17 -6.60 4.21
N VAL A 96 11.76 -5.72 5.02
CA VAL A 96 13.17 -5.39 4.85
C VAL A 96 13.94 -6.62 5.33
N LYS A 97 14.58 -7.35 4.41
CA LYS A 97 15.56 -8.35 4.83
C LYS A 97 16.70 -7.59 5.48
N ALA A 98 16.87 -7.74 6.80
CA ALA A 98 18.12 -7.40 7.44
C ALA A 98 19.19 -8.28 6.77
N GLY A 99 20.10 -7.65 6.03
CA GLY A 99 21.30 -8.28 5.52
C GLY A 99 22.29 -8.57 6.63
#